data_AF-A0A946S162-F1
#
_entry.id   AF-A0A946S162-F1
#
_cell.length_a   1.000
_cell.length_b   1.000
_cell.length_c   1.000
_cell.angle_alpha   90.00
_cell.angle_beta   90.00
_cell.angle_gamma   90.00
#
_symmetry.space_group_name_H-M   'P 1'
#
loop_
_entity.id
_entity.type
_entity.pdbx_description
1 polymer ?
#
loop_
_entity_poly.entity_id
_entity_poly.type
_entity_poly.pdbx_seq_one_letter_code
_entity_poly.pdbx_strand_id
1 'polypeptide(L)'
;MQIRTGLIALILTIVLLLSSSAPSVAADRMTYDEYLTQLKSYQDREARANESIAEENKIIEELRRQISELDQQIENKWNQIFAELGITRAEYEQYLSEIAAVENRISNLERLSPDRLLERADELDELGARIAELSNAPAGQLSYPKGQLSKLKGRIERLKKALPKPKNDSYTVVRGDHLWRISGRKAIFNDPWKWMRIYSANRETIKDPDLIYPEQRLMIPRQLGRDDHLVARGEYLSKIAGYAQVYGDPFKWTKIYQANKADGFIQDPNLIYPEQILSIPRN
;
A
#
# COMPACT_ATOMS: atom_id res chain seq x y z
N MET A 1 -39.68 6.20 -7.85
CA MET A 1 -41.16 6.35 -7.71
C MET A 1 -41.62 6.37 -6.24
N GLN A 2 -40.79 6.84 -5.29
CA GLN A 2 -41.15 6.93 -3.86
C GLN A 2 -41.06 8.35 -3.26
N ILE A 3 -40.60 9.35 -4.03
CA ILE A 3 -40.47 10.73 -3.54
C ILE A 3 -41.76 11.54 -3.77
N ARG A 4 -42.65 11.08 -4.67
CA ARG A 4 -43.92 11.76 -4.98
C ARG A 4 -45.05 11.50 -3.98
N THR A 5 -44.94 10.49 -3.13
CA THR A 5 -45.96 10.18 -2.11
C THR A 5 -45.71 10.88 -0.77
N GLY A 6 -44.46 11.26 -0.46
CA GLY A 6 -44.12 11.97 0.78
C GLY A 6 -44.54 13.44 0.80
N LEU A 7 -44.53 14.12 -0.36
CA LEU A 7 -44.88 15.55 -0.44
C LEU A 7 -46.40 15.79 -0.31
N ILE A 8 -47.22 14.84 -0.76
CA ILE A 8 -48.69 14.92 -0.68
C ILE A 8 -49.17 14.69 0.76
N ALA A 9 -48.46 13.87 1.56
CA ALA A 9 -48.77 13.64 2.96
C ALA A 9 -48.40 14.83 3.88
N LEU A 10 -47.39 15.63 3.51
CA LEU A 10 -46.96 16.81 4.27
C LEU A 10 -47.92 18.00 4.08
N ILE A 11 -48.52 18.14 2.90
CA ILE A 11 -49.50 19.20 2.61
C ILE A 11 -50.85 18.91 3.30
N LEU A 12 -51.22 17.64 3.47
CA LEU A 12 -52.44 17.24 4.18
C LEU A 12 -52.34 17.31 5.71
N THR A 13 -51.14 17.30 6.28
CA THR A 13 -50.94 17.39 7.75
C THR A 13 -50.89 18.82 8.27
N ILE A 14 -50.47 19.79 7.45
CA ILE A 14 -50.53 21.23 7.82
C ILE A 14 -51.97 21.77 7.80
N VAL A 15 -52.87 21.16 7.02
CA VAL A 15 -54.29 21.55 6.97
C VAL A 15 -55.08 21.02 8.17
N LEU A 16 -54.62 19.97 8.87
CA LEU A 16 -55.37 19.31 9.94
C LEU A 16 -54.95 19.71 11.38
N LEU A 17 -53.85 20.46 11.54
CA LEU A 17 -53.31 20.86 12.86
C LEU A 17 -53.62 22.32 13.26
N LEU A 18 -54.42 23.03 12.46
CA LEU A 18 -54.93 24.37 12.77
C LEU A 18 -56.39 24.38 13.26
N SER A 19 -56.99 23.21 13.49
CA SER A 19 -58.40 23.06 13.89
C SER A 19 -58.57 22.67 15.36
N SER A 20 -57.90 23.35 16.28
CA SER A 20 -58.32 23.34 17.68
C SER A 20 -57.95 24.65 18.38
N SER A 21 -59.00 25.38 18.77
CA SER A 21 -59.05 26.60 19.61
C SER A 21 -58.48 27.90 19.01
N ALA A 22 -59.30 28.56 18.19
CA ALA A 22 -59.31 30.03 18.06
C ALA A 22 -60.75 30.53 18.25
N PRO A 23 -60.97 31.71 18.88
CA PRO A 23 -62.30 32.22 19.19
C PRO A 23 -63.11 32.48 17.91
N SER A 24 -64.42 32.51 18.04
CA SER A 24 -65.39 32.83 16.98
C SER A 24 -65.07 34.19 16.36
N VAL A 25 -64.24 34.19 15.31
CA VAL A 25 -64.19 35.27 14.34
C VAL A 25 -65.51 35.22 13.59
N ALA A 26 -66.35 36.24 13.77
CA ALA A 26 -67.36 36.55 12.78
C ALA A 26 -66.62 36.59 11.43
N ALA A 27 -66.91 35.66 10.53
CA ALA A 27 -66.47 35.76 9.15
C ALA A 27 -67.12 37.04 8.63
N ASP A 28 -66.35 38.12 8.61
CA ASP A 28 -66.79 39.39 8.03
C ASP A 28 -67.23 39.04 6.60
N ARG A 29 -68.52 39.18 6.31
CA ARG A 29 -69.07 38.78 5.02
C ARG A 29 -68.57 39.81 4.02
N MET A 30 -67.44 39.47 3.41
CA MET A 30 -66.81 40.25 2.35
C MET A 30 -67.88 40.64 1.34
N THR A 31 -68.03 41.94 1.13
CA THR A 31 -68.97 42.46 0.14
C THR A 31 -68.59 41.94 -1.24
N TYR A 32 -69.55 41.86 -2.16
CA TYR A 32 -69.28 41.40 -3.53
C TYR A 32 -68.16 42.21 -4.20
N ASP A 33 -68.06 43.51 -3.89
CA ASP A 33 -67.03 44.42 -4.40
C ASP A 33 -65.63 44.13 -3.81
N GLU A 34 -65.55 43.85 -2.50
CA GLU A 34 -64.33 43.39 -1.85
C GLU A 34 -63.87 42.05 -2.43
N TYR A 35 -64.79 41.08 -2.63
CA TYR A 35 -64.50 39.79 -3.27
C TYR A 35 -63.91 39.96 -4.67
N LEU A 36 -64.51 40.81 -5.51
CA LEU A 36 -63.99 41.10 -6.85
C LEU A 36 -62.59 41.72 -6.80
N THR A 37 -62.35 42.61 -5.83
CA THR A 37 -61.03 43.21 -5.61
C THR A 37 -59.98 42.16 -5.23
N GLN A 38 -60.33 41.24 -4.32
CA GLN A 38 -59.42 40.17 -3.93
C GLN A 38 -59.20 39.15 -5.05
N LEU A 39 -60.24 38.78 -5.80
CA LEU A 39 -60.12 37.92 -6.97
C LEU A 39 -59.16 38.51 -8.00
N LYS A 40 -59.30 39.80 -8.30
CA LYS A 40 -58.36 40.53 -9.18
C LYS A 40 -56.94 40.50 -8.62
N SER A 41 -56.76 40.72 -7.31
CA SER A 41 -55.44 40.65 -6.69
C SER A 41 -54.78 39.27 -6.81
N TYR A 42 -55.57 38.18 -6.75
CA TYR A 42 -55.07 36.82 -6.97
C TYR A 42 -54.72 36.58 -8.44
N GLN A 43 -55.57 37.02 -9.37
CA GLN A 43 -55.30 36.95 -10.81
C GLN A 43 -54.02 37.70 -11.18
N ASP A 44 -53.80 38.90 -10.64
CA ASP A 44 -52.58 39.69 -10.88
C ASP A 44 -51.33 39.03 -10.27
N ARG A 45 -51.46 38.31 -9.15
CA ARG A 45 -50.37 37.55 -8.55
C ARG A 45 -50.05 36.29 -9.33
N GLU A 46 -51.07 35.58 -9.80
CA GLU A 46 -50.93 34.41 -10.67
C GLU A 46 -50.27 34.78 -12.00
N ALA A 47 -50.71 35.88 -12.63
CA ALA A 47 -50.10 36.40 -13.85
C ALA A 47 -48.61 36.71 -13.65
N ARG A 48 -48.26 37.46 -12.58
CA ARG A 48 -46.86 37.75 -12.24
C ARG A 48 -46.04 36.50 -11.95
N ALA A 49 -46.60 35.52 -11.24
CA ALA A 49 -45.92 34.25 -10.99
C ALA A 49 -45.66 33.47 -12.29
N ASN A 50 -46.63 33.45 -13.21
CA ASN A 50 -46.48 32.81 -14.52
C ASN A 50 -45.44 33.53 -15.40
N GLU A 51 -45.40 34.86 -15.37
CA GLU A 51 -44.34 35.64 -16.05
C GLU A 51 -42.95 35.32 -15.48
N SER A 52 -42.81 35.27 -14.15
CA SER A 52 -41.55 34.88 -13.50
C SER A 52 -41.12 33.45 -13.88
N ILE A 53 -42.05 32.50 -13.87
CA ILE A 53 -41.78 31.11 -14.30
C ILE A 53 -41.34 31.08 -15.77
N ALA A 54 -41.99 31.85 -16.64
CA ALA A 54 -41.60 31.93 -18.05
C ALA A 54 -40.18 32.47 -18.22
N GLU A 55 -39.79 33.47 -17.43
CA GLU A 55 -38.44 34.04 -17.47
C GLU A 55 -37.39 33.07 -16.91
N GLU A 56 -37.67 32.41 -15.78
CA GLU A 56 -36.81 31.37 -15.22
C GLU A 56 -36.60 30.22 -16.21
N ASN A 57 -37.65 29.81 -16.94
CA ASN A 57 -37.54 28.77 -17.96
C ASN A 57 -36.60 29.17 -19.11
N LYS A 58 -36.63 30.43 -19.57
CA LYS A 58 -35.67 30.91 -20.58
C LYS A 58 -34.23 30.82 -20.07
N ILE A 59 -34.01 31.21 -18.81
CA ILE A 59 -32.68 31.13 -18.18
C ILE A 59 -32.22 29.67 -18.11
N ILE A 60 -33.10 28.75 -17.71
CA ILE A 60 -32.80 27.30 -17.66
C ILE A 60 -32.45 26.78 -19.05
N GLU A 61 -33.20 27.16 -20.09
CA GLU A 61 -32.93 26.74 -21.47
C GLU A 61 -31.58 27.26 -21.96
N GLU A 62 -31.26 28.52 -21.68
CA GLU A 62 -29.96 29.10 -22.03
C GLU A 62 -28.80 28.42 -21.27
N LEU A 63 -28.95 28.17 -19.97
CA LEU A 63 -27.94 27.44 -19.18
C LEU A 63 -27.73 26.02 -19.70
N ARG A 64 -28.80 25.32 -20.11
CA ARG A 64 -28.70 24.00 -20.74
C ARG A 64 -27.94 24.06 -22.05
N ARG A 65 -28.18 25.10 -22.86
CA ARG A 65 -27.43 25.34 -24.10
C ARG A 65 -25.95 25.57 -23.82
N GLN A 66 -25.62 26.40 -22.82
CA GLN A 66 -24.25 26.69 -22.42
C GLN A 66 -23.52 25.44 -21.91
N ILE A 67 -24.18 24.60 -21.10
CA ILE A 67 -23.61 23.32 -20.63
C ILE A 67 -23.31 22.41 -21.82
N SER A 68 -24.28 22.24 -22.75
CA SER A 68 -24.08 21.41 -23.93
C SER A 68 -22.94 21.92 -24.82
N GLU A 69 -22.78 23.25 -24.93
CA GLU A 69 -21.70 23.87 -25.70
C GLU A 69 -20.35 23.62 -25.03
N LEU A 70 -20.26 23.78 -23.71
CA LEU A 70 -19.05 23.49 -22.94
C LEU A 70 -18.68 22.01 -23.00
N ASP A 71 -19.65 21.10 -22.91
CA ASP A 71 -19.41 19.66 -23.03
C ASP A 71 -18.81 19.32 -24.40
N GLN A 72 -19.36 19.89 -25.48
CA GLN A 72 -18.79 19.70 -26.82
C GLN A 72 -17.38 20.27 -26.93
N GLN A 73 -17.10 21.42 -26.33
CA GLN A 73 -15.75 22.00 -26.30
C GLN A 73 -14.77 21.09 -25.54
N ILE A 74 -15.19 20.51 -24.41
CA ILE A 74 -14.40 19.56 -23.64
C ILE A 74 -14.10 18.32 -24.47
N GLU A 75 -15.10 17.74 -25.13
CA GLU A 75 -14.90 16.57 -25.99
C GLU A 75 -13.94 16.86 -27.15
N ASN A 76 -14.10 18.01 -27.81
CA ASN A 76 -13.21 18.43 -28.89
C ASN A 76 -11.76 18.58 -28.39
N LYS A 77 -11.57 19.15 -27.19
CA LYS A 77 -10.23 19.27 -26.58
C LYS A 77 -9.62 17.91 -26.25
N TRP A 78 -10.40 16.98 -25.71
CA TRP A 78 -9.93 15.62 -25.48
C TRP A 78 -9.54 14.91 -26.77
N ASN A 79 -10.35 15.04 -27.82
CA ASN A 79 -10.04 14.47 -29.13
C ASN A 79 -8.73 15.05 -29.72
N GLN A 80 -8.48 16.35 -29.53
CA GLN A 80 -7.20 16.98 -29.90
C GLN A 80 -6.02 16.40 -29.12
N ILE A 81 -6.14 16.30 -27.79
CA ILE A 81 -5.10 15.72 -26.92
C ILE A 81 -4.79 14.28 -27.31
N PHE A 82 -5.83 13.47 -27.55
CA PHE A 82 -5.67 12.08 -27.97
C PHE A 82 -4.96 11.96 -29.32
N ALA A 83 -5.32 12.80 -30.29
CA ALA A 83 -4.64 12.85 -31.58
C ALA A 83 -3.16 13.25 -31.44
N GLU A 84 -2.83 14.25 -30.60
CA GLU A 84 -1.45 14.68 -30.34
C GLU A 84 -0.60 13.59 -29.66
N LEU A 85 -1.20 12.83 -28.75
CA LEU A 85 -0.53 11.72 -28.05
C LEU A 85 -0.51 10.42 -28.84
N GLY A 86 -1.19 10.37 -29.99
CA GLY A 86 -1.31 9.16 -30.81
C GLY A 86 -2.06 8.02 -30.13
N ILE A 87 -3.05 8.35 -29.29
CA ILE A 87 -3.90 7.38 -28.57
C ILE A 87 -5.37 7.64 -28.87
N THR A 88 -6.21 6.67 -28.56
CA THR A 88 -7.68 6.75 -28.66
C THR A 88 -8.33 6.90 -27.29
N ARG A 89 -9.59 7.33 -27.26
CA ARG A 89 -10.40 7.38 -26.03
C ARG A 89 -10.48 6.02 -25.34
N ALA A 90 -10.69 4.96 -26.12
CA ALA A 90 -10.78 3.59 -25.62
C ALA A 90 -9.45 3.11 -24.99
N GLU A 91 -8.32 3.42 -25.62
CA GLU A 91 -7.00 3.11 -25.05
C GLU A 91 -6.74 3.89 -23.75
N TYR A 92 -7.16 5.16 -23.69
CA TYR A 92 -7.05 5.96 -22.46
C TYR A 92 -7.93 5.40 -21.33
N GLU A 93 -9.17 5.00 -21.63
CA GLU A 93 -10.08 4.37 -20.66
C GLU A 93 -9.52 3.03 -20.15
N GLN A 94 -8.99 2.20 -21.05
CA GLN A 94 -8.32 0.96 -20.70
C GLN A 94 -7.11 1.22 -19.79
N TYR A 95 -6.29 2.22 -20.14
CA TYR A 95 -5.14 2.65 -19.35
C TYR A 95 -5.54 3.11 -17.94
N LEU A 96 -6.64 3.86 -17.78
CA LEU A 96 -7.17 4.22 -16.46
C LEU A 96 -7.65 2.99 -15.66
N SER A 97 -8.25 2.02 -16.33
CA SER A 97 -8.65 0.74 -15.71
C SER A 97 -7.44 -0.03 -15.18
N GLU A 98 -6.32 -0.02 -15.91
CA GLU A 98 -5.06 -0.63 -15.46
C GLU A 98 -4.47 0.06 -14.23
N ILE A 99 -4.53 1.40 -14.16
CA ILE A 99 -4.13 2.15 -12.94
C ILE A 99 -4.99 1.72 -11.75
N ALA A 100 -6.31 1.62 -11.94
CA ALA A 100 -7.23 1.18 -10.88
C ALA A 100 -6.94 -0.28 -10.44
N ALA A 101 -6.60 -1.17 -11.38
CA ALA A 101 -6.21 -2.54 -11.06
C ALA A 101 -4.92 -2.60 -10.23
N VAL A 102 -3.90 -1.81 -10.58
CA VAL A 102 -2.66 -1.68 -9.81
C VAL A 102 -2.95 -1.14 -8.41
N GLU A 103 -3.79 -0.10 -8.30
CA GLU A 103 -4.21 0.45 -7.02
C GLU A 103 -4.89 -0.58 -6.11
N ASN A 104 -5.79 -1.39 -6.67
CA ASN A 104 -6.47 -2.45 -5.93
C ASN A 104 -5.49 -3.50 -5.42
N ARG A 105 -4.52 -3.92 -6.25
CA ARG A 105 -3.47 -4.86 -5.83
C ARG A 105 -2.62 -4.29 -4.70
N ILE A 106 -2.18 -3.03 -4.80
CA ILE A 106 -1.44 -2.35 -3.73
C ILE A 106 -2.26 -2.29 -2.44
N SER A 107 -3.54 -1.92 -2.54
CA SER A 107 -4.43 -1.83 -1.38
C SER A 107 -4.62 -3.19 -0.68
N ASN A 108 -4.58 -4.29 -1.43
CA ASN A 108 -4.60 -5.63 -0.85
C ASN A 108 -3.29 -5.98 -0.14
N LEU A 109 -2.14 -5.60 -0.70
CA LEU A 109 -0.83 -5.80 -0.08
C LEU A 109 -0.66 -4.98 1.20
N GLU A 110 -1.17 -3.75 1.24
CA GLU A 110 -1.15 -2.88 2.43
C GLU A 110 -1.90 -3.47 3.62
N ARG A 111 -2.79 -4.44 3.41
CA ARG A 111 -3.56 -5.12 4.46
C ARG A 111 -2.87 -6.38 5.00
N LEU A 112 -1.77 -6.82 4.38
CA LEU A 112 -1.05 -8.01 4.81
C LEU A 112 -0.20 -7.73 6.06
N SER A 113 0.02 -8.78 6.87
CA SER A 113 1.04 -8.73 7.93
C SER A 113 2.45 -8.68 7.32
N PRO A 114 3.47 -8.19 8.06
CA PRO A 114 4.84 -8.09 7.55
C PRO A 114 5.42 -9.40 6.98
N ASP A 115 5.16 -10.53 7.64
CA ASP A 115 5.64 -11.84 7.19
C ASP A 115 4.97 -12.29 5.87
N ARG A 116 3.67 -12.05 5.73
CA ARG A 116 2.90 -12.38 4.51
C ARG A 116 3.23 -11.44 3.36
N LEU A 117 3.60 -10.19 3.67
CA LEU A 117 4.09 -9.23 2.69
C LEU A 117 5.46 -9.67 2.13
N LEU A 118 6.33 -10.26 2.97
CA LEU A 118 7.61 -10.82 2.52
C LEU A 118 7.43 -11.96 1.53
N GLU A 119 6.46 -12.86 1.75
CA GLU A 119 6.10 -13.93 0.79
C GLU A 119 5.62 -13.39 -0.57
N ARG A 120 5.22 -12.10 -0.62
CA ARG A 120 4.74 -11.41 -1.82
C ARG A 120 5.68 -10.27 -2.26
N ALA A 121 6.95 -10.31 -1.86
CA ALA A 121 7.91 -9.26 -2.20
C ALA A 121 8.08 -9.10 -3.73
N ASP A 122 8.09 -10.21 -4.48
CA ASP A 122 8.17 -10.20 -5.95
C ASP A 122 6.99 -9.43 -6.58
N GLU A 123 5.80 -9.52 -5.97
CA GLU A 123 4.61 -8.79 -6.43
C GLU A 123 4.80 -7.26 -6.30
N LEU A 124 5.54 -6.77 -5.30
CA LEU A 124 5.87 -5.35 -5.17
C LEU A 124 6.83 -4.87 -6.25
N ASP A 125 7.75 -5.73 -6.70
CA ASP A 125 8.66 -5.44 -7.80
C ASP A 125 7.92 -5.43 -9.14
N GLU A 126 7.05 -6.41 -9.39
CA GLU A 126 6.18 -6.45 -10.55
C GLU A 126 5.28 -5.22 -10.65
N LEU A 127 4.62 -4.84 -9.54
CA LEU A 127 3.78 -3.64 -9.50
C LEU A 127 4.59 -2.37 -9.72
N GLY A 128 5.81 -2.30 -9.17
CA GLY A 128 6.74 -1.19 -9.42
C GLY A 128 7.13 -1.07 -10.89
N ALA A 129 7.45 -2.20 -11.54
CA ALA A 129 7.73 -2.26 -12.97
C ALA A 129 6.51 -1.83 -13.79
N ARG A 130 5.30 -2.32 -13.44
CA ARG A 130 4.07 -1.94 -14.14
C ARG A 130 3.77 -0.45 -14.01
N ILE A 131 3.97 0.15 -12.83
CA ILE A 131 3.83 1.60 -12.63
C ILE A 131 4.82 2.36 -13.51
N ALA A 132 6.06 1.87 -13.65
CA ALA A 132 7.06 2.50 -14.51
C ALA A 132 6.67 2.41 -16.00
N GLU A 133 6.18 1.26 -16.46
CA GLU A 133 5.63 1.10 -17.80
C GLU A 133 4.48 2.08 -18.07
N LEU A 134 3.50 2.14 -17.16
CA LEU A 134 2.37 3.06 -17.26
C LEU A 134 2.82 4.52 -17.25
N SER A 135 3.86 4.86 -16.47
CA SER A 135 4.43 6.22 -16.43
C SER A 135 5.08 6.64 -17.76
N ASN A 136 5.58 5.67 -18.52
CA ASN A 136 6.25 5.91 -19.80
C ASN A 136 5.30 5.85 -21.00
N ALA A 137 4.08 5.33 -20.82
CA ALA A 137 3.06 5.32 -21.85
C ALA A 137 2.64 6.75 -22.25
N PRO A 138 2.17 6.98 -23.50
CA PRO A 138 1.72 8.31 -23.93
C PRO A 138 0.65 8.91 -22.99
N ALA A 139 -0.32 8.09 -22.57
CA ALA A 139 -1.34 8.48 -21.59
C ALA A 139 -0.77 8.85 -20.21
N GLY A 140 0.41 8.35 -19.84
CA GLY A 140 1.12 8.66 -18.60
C GLY A 140 1.72 10.06 -18.54
N GLN A 141 1.83 10.74 -19.70
CA GLN A 141 2.28 12.12 -19.76
C GLN A 141 1.22 13.12 -19.27
N LEU A 142 -0.05 12.71 -19.26
CA LEU A 142 -1.16 13.54 -18.81
C LEU A 142 -1.09 13.81 -17.29
N SER A 143 -1.46 15.03 -16.90
CA SER A 143 -1.35 15.49 -15.50
C SER A 143 -2.11 14.60 -14.51
N TYR A 144 -3.35 14.20 -14.84
CA TYR A 144 -4.17 13.39 -13.96
C TYR A 144 -3.56 11.98 -13.70
N PRO A 145 -3.26 11.16 -14.71
CA PRO A 145 -2.59 9.88 -14.50
C PRO A 145 -1.21 9.99 -13.86
N LYS A 146 -0.42 10.99 -14.24
CA LYS A 146 0.91 11.22 -13.67
C LYS A 146 0.84 11.41 -12.15
N GLY A 147 -0.16 12.17 -11.67
CA GLY A 147 -0.42 12.35 -10.25
C GLY A 147 -0.80 11.04 -9.54
N GLN A 148 -1.65 10.21 -10.15
CA GLN A 148 -2.04 8.90 -9.61
C GLN A 148 -0.83 7.96 -9.51
N LEU A 149 -0.08 7.80 -10.60
CA LEU A 149 1.10 6.93 -10.64
C LEU A 149 2.18 7.35 -9.64
N SER A 150 2.40 8.65 -9.45
CA SER A 150 3.32 9.15 -8.42
C SER A 150 2.89 8.74 -7.02
N LYS A 151 1.59 8.79 -6.71
CA LYS A 151 1.07 8.34 -5.41
C LYS A 151 1.24 6.83 -5.23
N LEU A 152 0.91 6.04 -6.25
CA LEU A 152 1.06 4.58 -6.23
C LEU A 152 2.53 4.16 -6.08
N LYS A 153 3.45 4.81 -6.80
CA LYS A 153 4.89 4.63 -6.64
C LYS A 153 5.32 4.87 -5.19
N GLY A 154 4.85 5.97 -4.59
CA GLY A 154 5.14 6.28 -3.19
C GLY A 154 4.62 5.22 -2.20
N ARG A 155 3.47 4.59 -2.49
CA ARG A 155 2.92 3.49 -1.68
C ARG A 155 3.80 2.23 -1.78
N ILE A 156 4.19 1.83 -2.99
CA ILE A 156 5.10 0.71 -3.21
C ILE A 156 6.42 0.91 -2.47
N GLU A 157 7.03 2.09 -2.57
CA GLU A 157 8.30 2.37 -1.88
C GLU A 157 8.17 2.27 -0.35
N ARG A 158 7.03 2.67 0.22
CA ARG A 158 6.77 2.47 1.65
C ARG A 158 6.63 1.00 2.01
N LEU A 159 5.91 0.21 1.21
CA LEU A 159 5.77 -1.23 1.43
C LEU A 159 7.13 -1.93 1.34
N LYS A 160 7.95 -1.62 0.33
CA LYS A 160 9.30 -2.17 0.19
C LYS A 160 10.19 -1.84 1.37
N LYS A 161 10.10 -0.64 1.93
CA LYS A 161 10.83 -0.25 3.15
C LYS A 161 10.31 -0.94 4.41
N ALA A 162 9.02 -1.26 4.45
CA ALA A 162 8.38 -1.94 5.56
C ALA A 162 8.60 -3.47 5.54
N LEU A 163 9.12 -4.02 4.43
CA LEU A 163 9.50 -5.42 4.37
C LEU A 163 10.49 -5.74 5.49
N PRO A 164 10.24 -6.79 6.29
CA PRO A 164 11.24 -7.26 7.23
C PRO A 164 12.48 -7.66 6.42
N LYS A 165 13.65 -7.16 6.82
CA LYS A 165 14.90 -7.59 6.19
C LYS A 165 14.99 -9.11 6.35
N PRO A 166 15.23 -9.89 5.28
CA PRO A 166 15.42 -11.32 5.44
C PRO A 166 16.54 -11.50 6.45
N LYS A 167 16.22 -12.22 7.54
CA LYS A 167 17.16 -12.43 8.66
C LYS A 167 18.47 -13.03 8.12
N ASN A 168 18.33 -13.90 7.10
CA ASN A 168 19.40 -14.53 6.33
C ASN A 168 18.99 -14.59 4.84
N ASP A 169 19.93 -14.35 3.91
CA ASP A 169 19.72 -14.60 2.48
C ASP A 169 19.88 -16.11 2.18
N SER A 170 19.53 -16.57 0.98
CA SER A 170 19.86 -17.92 0.52
C SER A 170 20.70 -17.89 -0.76
N TYR A 171 21.63 -18.83 -0.89
CA TYR A 171 22.49 -18.98 -2.06
C TYR A 171 22.45 -20.42 -2.55
N THR A 172 22.16 -20.62 -3.83
CA THR A 172 22.23 -21.94 -4.46
C THR A 172 23.64 -22.18 -4.99
N VAL A 173 24.29 -23.24 -4.50
CA VAL A 173 25.65 -23.63 -4.88
C VAL A 173 25.68 -23.99 -6.36
N VAL A 174 26.64 -23.43 -7.10
CA VAL A 174 26.88 -23.79 -8.50
C VAL A 174 28.13 -24.66 -8.62
N ARG A 175 28.26 -25.39 -9.74
CA ARG A 175 29.42 -26.27 -9.98
C ARG A 175 30.74 -25.51 -9.83
N GLY A 176 31.61 -26.03 -8.96
CA GLY A 176 32.92 -25.46 -8.66
C GLY A 176 32.92 -24.45 -7.52
N ASP A 177 31.79 -24.14 -6.89
CA ASP A 177 31.78 -23.36 -5.66
C ASP A 177 32.41 -24.10 -4.48
N HIS A 178 32.91 -23.31 -3.54
CA HIS A 178 33.32 -23.72 -2.20
C HIS A 178 33.08 -22.51 -1.28
N LEU A 179 32.96 -22.72 0.03
CA LEU A 179 32.48 -21.69 0.96
C LEU A 179 33.31 -20.39 0.88
N TRP A 180 34.63 -20.49 0.72
CA TRP A 180 35.54 -19.35 0.52
C TRP A 180 35.23 -18.51 -0.73
N ARG A 181 34.94 -19.17 -1.85
CA ARG A 181 34.57 -18.48 -3.10
C ARG A 181 33.22 -17.81 -2.96
N ILE A 182 32.26 -18.47 -2.32
CA ILE A 182 30.91 -17.93 -2.11
C ILE A 182 30.98 -16.68 -1.23
N SER A 183 31.68 -16.72 -0.09
CA SER A 183 31.85 -15.57 0.80
C SER A 183 32.58 -14.40 0.11
N GLY A 184 33.56 -14.70 -0.75
CA GLY A 184 34.29 -13.71 -1.54
C GLY A 184 33.46 -12.96 -2.58
N ARG A 185 32.27 -13.44 -2.96
CA ARG A 185 31.41 -12.75 -3.93
C ARG A 185 30.93 -11.40 -3.38
N LYS A 186 30.95 -10.37 -4.22
CA LYS A 186 30.51 -9.01 -3.86
C LYS A 186 29.06 -8.96 -3.34
N ALA A 187 28.18 -9.78 -3.92
CA ALA A 187 26.77 -9.89 -3.49
C ALA A 187 26.59 -10.63 -2.15
N ILE A 188 27.59 -11.42 -1.74
CA ILE A 188 27.58 -12.14 -0.46
C ILE A 188 28.32 -11.27 0.55
N PHE A 189 29.57 -11.53 0.89
CA PHE A 189 30.27 -10.76 1.92
C PHE A 189 31.36 -9.85 1.38
N ASN A 190 31.69 -9.96 0.09
CA ASN A 190 32.86 -9.33 -0.53
C ASN A 190 34.15 -9.60 0.26
N ASP A 191 34.21 -10.74 0.95
CA ASP A 191 35.30 -11.09 1.86
C ASP A 191 35.35 -12.60 2.06
N PRO A 192 36.34 -13.27 1.46
CA PRO A 192 36.48 -14.71 1.54
C PRO A 192 36.61 -15.25 2.97
N TRP A 193 37.20 -14.46 3.90
CA TRP A 193 37.42 -14.87 5.29
C TRP A 193 36.11 -15.12 6.07
N LYS A 194 34.97 -14.62 5.56
CA LYS A 194 33.65 -14.82 6.18
C LYS A 194 32.99 -16.15 5.83
N TRP A 195 33.69 -17.06 5.14
CA TRP A 195 33.17 -18.39 4.80
C TRP A 195 32.68 -19.17 6.03
N MET A 196 33.33 -18.96 7.17
CA MET A 196 32.99 -19.59 8.44
C MET A 196 31.60 -19.20 8.96
N ARG A 197 31.10 -18.01 8.59
CA ARG A 197 29.71 -17.60 8.88
C ARG A 197 28.72 -18.48 8.14
N ILE A 198 28.98 -18.74 6.86
CA ILE A 198 28.13 -19.61 6.02
C ILE A 198 28.12 -21.01 6.60
N TYR A 199 29.30 -21.55 6.95
CA TYR A 199 29.38 -22.88 7.58
C TYR A 199 28.60 -22.91 8.89
N SER A 200 28.81 -21.94 9.78
CA SER A 200 28.16 -21.88 11.09
C SER A 200 26.62 -21.84 11.02
N ALA A 201 26.06 -21.19 9.99
CA ALA A 201 24.61 -21.12 9.78
C ALA A 201 24.01 -22.36 9.10
N ASN A 202 24.84 -23.24 8.52
CA ASN A 202 24.39 -24.42 7.76
C ASN A 202 24.92 -25.74 8.33
N ARG A 203 25.36 -25.77 9.60
CA ARG A 203 25.97 -26.97 10.23
C ARG A 203 25.08 -28.21 10.24
N GLU A 204 23.76 -27.99 10.20
CA GLU A 204 22.80 -29.09 10.12
C GLU A 204 22.86 -29.82 8.76
N THR A 205 23.18 -29.09 7.69
CA THR A 205 23.19 -29.61 6.31
C THR A 205 24.60 -29.82 5.75
N ILE A 206 25.61 -29.08 6.24
CA ILE A 206 27.02 -29.23 5.89
C ILE A 206 27.75 -29.93 7.03
N LYS A 207 28.07 -31.20 6.86
CA LYS A 207 28.86 -31.96 7.85
C LYS A 207 30.35 -31.71 7.71
N ASP A 208 30.84 -31.56 6.49
CA ASP A 208 32.23 -31.21 6.18
C ASP A 208 32.24 -29.86 5.43
N PRO A 209 32.91 -28.81 5.96
CA PRO A 209 32.96 -27.50 5.31
C PRO A 209 33.58 -27.51 3.91
N ASP A 210 34.40 -28.52 3.59
CA ASP A 210 35.03 -28.68 2.28
C ASP A 210 34.11 -29.38 1.26
N LEU A 211 32.99 -29.96 1.71
CA LEU A 211 32.05 -30.70 0.87
C LEU A 211 30.70 -29.98 0.76
N ILE A 212 30.54 -29.22 -0.32
CA ILE A 212 29.26 -28.66 -0.75
C ILE A 212 28.95 -29.11 -2.18
N TYR A 213 27.66 -29.28 -2.50
CA TYR A 213 27.22 -29.86 -3.76
C TYR A 213 26.43 -28.86 -4.61
N PRO A 214 26.51 -28.92 -5.95
CA PRO A 214 25.65 -28.12 -6.82
C PRO A 214 24.17 -28.29 -6.48
N GLU A 215 23.38 -27.23 -6.66
CA GLU A 215 21.96 -27.11 -6.30
C GLU A 215 21.65 -27.14 -4.80
N GLN A 216 22.65 -27.33 -3.95
CA GLN A 216 22.49 -27.19 -2.49
C GLN A 216 22.17 -25.74 -2.16
N ARG A 217 21.09 -25.51 -1.38
CA ARG A 217 20.72 -24.18 -0.91
C ARG A 217 21.37 -23.90 0.44
N LEU A 218 22.20 -22.87 0.50
CA LEU A 218 22.88 -22.42 1.71
C LEU A 218 22.23 -21.16 2.27
N MET A 219 22.07 -21.11 3.58
CA MET A 219 21.72 -19.92 4.33
C MET A 219 22.92 -18.97 4.44
N ILE A 220 22.73 -17.70 4.14
CA ILE A 220 23.74 -16.65 4.22
C ILE A 220 23.38 -15.71 5.37
N PRO A 221 24.04 -15.80 6.53
CA PRO A 221 23.64 -15.03 7.69
C PRO A 221 24.01 -13.55 7.54
N ARG A 222 23.00 -12.68 7.55
CA ARG A 222 23.17 -11.21 7.49
C ARG A 222 23.11 -10.57 8.86
N GLN A 223 22.35 -11.17 9.76
CA GLN A 223 22.18 -10.75 11.14
C GLN A 223 22.35 -11.96 12.06
N LEU A 224 22.87 -11.72 13.26
CA LEU A 224 22.99 -12.75 14.28
C LEU A 224 21.64 -12.97 14.98
N GLY A 225 21.36 -14.20 15.40
CA GLY A 225 20.26 -14.46 16.32
C GLY A 225 20.48 -13.78 17.67
N ARG A 226 19.40 -13.63 18.45
CA ARG A 226 19.46 -13.04 19.81
C ARG A 226 20.44 -13.79 20.73
N ASP A 227 20.51 -15.10 20.51
CA ASP A 227 21.29 -16.03 21.32
C ASP A 227 22.53 -16.52 20.57
N ASP A 228 23.05 -15.73 19.62
CA ASP A 228 24.27 -16.03 18.87
C ASP A 228 25.38 -15.01 19.18
N HIS A 229 26.64 -15.44 19.07
CA HIS A 229 27.82 -14.58 19.15
C HIS A 229 28.73 -14.82 17.96
N LEU A 230 29.14 -13.74 17.29
CA LEU A 230 30.13 -13.81 16.21
C LEU A 230 31.54 -13.64 16.79
N VAL A 231 32.38 -14.66 16.62
CA VAL A 231 33.76 -14.67 17.12
C VAL A 231 34.60 -13.62 16.39
N ALA A 232 35.11 -12.66 17.15
CA ALA A 232 36.09 -11.70 16.66
C ALA A 232 37.53 -12.26 16.75
N ARG A 233 38.47 -11.64 16.03
CA ARG A 233 39.88 -12.02 16.10
C ARG A 233 40.42 -11.89 17.53
N GLY A 234 41.11 -12.92 18.01
CA GLY A 234 41.71 -12.95 19.35
C GLY A 234 40.71 -13.22 20.48
N GLU A 235 39.50 -13.68 20.18
CA GLU A 235 38.57 -14.18 21.18
C GLU A 235 38.80 -15.66 21.49
N TYR A 236 38.47 -16.04 22.72
CA TYR A 236 38.43 -17.41 23.22
C TYR A 236 37.18 -17.56 24.10
N LEU A 237 36.70 -18.79 24.33
CA LEU A 237 35.40 -19.04 24.96
C LEU A 237 35.22 -18.33 26.31
N SER A 238 36.26 -18.27 27.15
CA SER A 238 36.22 -17.57 28.44
C SER A 238 36.12 -16.06 28.32
N LYS A 239 36.80 -15.45 27.33
CA LYS A 239 36.63 -14.02 27.04
C LYS A 239 35.19 -13.71 26.60
N ILE A 240 34.62 -14.54 25.73
CA ILE A 240 33.26 -14.39 25.23
C ILE A 240 32.24 -14.52 26.37
N ALA A 241 32.37 -15.54 27.22
CA ALA A 241 31.51 -15.73 28.39
C ALA A 241 31.57 -14.55 29.38
N GLY A 242 32.74 -13.93 29.51
CA GLY A 242 32.97 -12.77 30.37
C GLY A 242 32.27 -11.48 29.94
N TYR A 243 31.82 -11.37 28.69
CA TYR A 243 31.12 -10.19 28.23
C TYR A 243 29.77 -10.03 28.92
N ALA A 244 29.45 -8.80 29.37
CA ALA A 244 28.21 -8.49 30.08
C ALA A 244 26.95 -8.86 29.27
N GLN A 245 27.00 -8.70 27.95
CA GLN A 245 25.91 -9.05 27.04
C GLN A 245 25.76 -10.55 26.77
N VAL A 246 26.75 -11.37 27.17
CA VAL A 246 26.75 -12.84 27.03
C VAL A 246 26.32 -13.45 28.38
N TYR A 247 27.25 -13.52 29.34
CA TYR A 247 26.94 -13.99 30.70
C TYR A 247 27.50 -13.11 31.83
N GLY A 248 28.44 -12.19 31.52
CA GLY A 248 29.17 -11.41 32.51
C GLY A 248 30.09 -12.25 33.41
N ASP A 249 30.39 -13.49 33.03
CA ASP A 249 31.14 -14.44 33.86
C ASP A 249 32.05 -15.31 32.98
N PRO A 250 33.38 -15.07 33.00
CA PRO A 250 34.33 -15.82 32.20
C PRO A 250 34.36 -17.32 32.50
N PHE A 251 33.89 -17.77 33.66
CA PHE A 251 33.88 -19.19 34.05
C PHE A 251 32.72 -19.97 33.42
N LYS A 252 31.74 -19.30 32.81
CA LYS A 252 30.62 -19.93 32.08
C LYS A 252 30.95 -20.34 30.64
N TRP A 253 32.21 -20.28 30.25
CA TRP A 253 32.68 -20.70 28.93
C TRP A 253 32.31 -22.14 28.58
N THR A 254 32.20 -23.01 29.59
CA THR A 254 31.80 -24.41 29.44
C THR A 254 30.40 -24.54 28.85
N LYS A 255 29.48 -23.62 29.16
CA LYS A 255 28.13 -23.58 28.55
C LYS A 255 28.21 -23.34 27.05
N ILE A 256 29.06 -22.39 26.62
CA ILE A 256 29.28 -22.09 25.21
C ILE A 256 29.89 -23.31 24.51
N TYR A 257 30.92 -23.92 25.09
CA TYR A 257 31.54 -25.12 24.53
C TYR A 257 30.53 -26.26 24.38
N GLN A 258 29.76 -26.56 25.42
CA GLN A 258 28.78 -27.65 25.40
C GLN A 258 27.70 -27.46 24.34
N ALA A 259 27.24 -26.22 24.11
CA ALA A 259 26.25 -25.93 23.08
C ALA A 259 26.80 -26.04 21.66
N ASN A 260 28.12 -25.88 21.47
CA ASN A 260 28.73 -25.77 20.14
C ASN A 260 29.67 -26.94 19.80
N LYS A 261 29.91 -27.89 20.70
CA LYS A 261 30.74 -29.08 20.42
C LYS A 261 30.03 -30.16 19.60
N ALA A 262 28.71 -30.04 19.42
CA ALA A 262 27.94 -30.99 18.63
C ALA A 262 28.48 -31.05 17.18
N ASP A 263 28.37 -32.23 16.55
CA ASP A 263 28.85 -32.50 15.19
C ASP A 263 30.35 -32.17 14.95
N GLY A 264 31.15 -32.04 16.01
CA GLY A 264 32.58 -31.71 15.90
C GLY A 264 32.85 -30.25 15.53
N PHE A 265 31.86 -29.35 15.66
CA PHE A 265 32.00 -27.94 15.29
C PHE A 265 33.02 -27.18 16.16
N ILE A 266 33.09 -27.49 17.46
CA ILE A 266 34.23 -27.15 18.32
C ILE A 266 34.78 -28.46 18.89
N GLN A 267 35.98 -28.84 18.47
CA GLN A 267 36.65 -30.06 18.95
C GLN A 267 37.52 -29.78 20.18
N ASP A 268 38.24 -28.65 20.16
CA ASP A 268 39.06 -28.17 21.27
C ASP A 268 38.46 -26.85 21.79
N PRO A 269 38.09 -26.74 23.08
CA PRO A 269 37.55 -25.51 23.66
C PRO A 269 38.51 -24.31 23.59
N ASN A 270 39.81 -24.54 23.39
CA ASN A 270 40.80 -23.48 23.22
C ASN A 270 40.97 -23.04 21.75
N LEU A 271 40.34 -23.75 20.81
CA LEU A 271 40.46 -23.50 19.38
C LEU A 271 39.12 -23.08 18.78
N ILE A 272 38.93 -21.77 18.69
CA ILE A 272 37.84 -21.16 17.93
C ILE A 272 38.42 -20.23 16.86
N TYR A 273 37.68 -20.04 15.78
CA TYR A 273 38.11 -19.26 14.63
C TYR A 273 37.31 -17.96 14.52
N PRO A 274 37.94 -16.87 14.06
CA PRO A 274 37.22 -15.65 13.70
C PRO A 274 36.11 -15.97 12.70
N GLU A 275 35.02 -15.19 12.75
CA GLU A 275 33.85 -15.35 11.89
C GLU A 275 32.99 -16.61 12.16
N GLN A 276 33.33 -17.42 13.18
CA GLN A 276 32.43 -18.46 13.69
C GLN A 276 31.23 -17.82 14.40
N ILE A 277 30.05 -18.41 14.18
CA ILE A 277 28.83 -18.03 14.90
C ILE A 277 28.58 -19.10 15.98
N LEU A 278 28.72 -18.71 17.24
CA LEU A 278 28.50 -19.58 18.40
C LEU A 278 27.10 -19.38 18.96
N SER A 279 26.41 -20.47 19.24
CA SER A 279 25.15 -20.43 19.97
C SER A 279 25.42 -20.25 21.46
N ILE A 280 24.79 -19.26 22.07
CA ILE A 280 24.95 -18.84 23.47
C ILE A 280 23.68 -19.22 24.24
N PRO A 281 23.66 -20.37 24.94
CA PRO A 281 22.46 -20.79 25.69
C PRO A 281 22.22 -19.86 26.89
N ARG A 282 21.06 -19.18 26.94
CA ARG A 282 20.71 -18.22 28.00
C ARG A 282 19.78 -18.77 29.10
N ASN A 283 19.62 -20.10 29.19
CA ASN A 283 18.84 -20.76 30.23
C ASN A 283 19.53 -20.74 31.59
#